data_AF-A0A2H0BXV9-F1
#
_entry.id   AF-A0A2H0BXV9-F1
#
_cell.length_a   1.000
_cell.length_b   1.000
_cell.length_c   1.000
_cell.angle_alpha   90.00
_cell.angle_beta   90.00
_cell.angle_gamma   90.00
#
_symmetry.space_group_name_H-M   'P 1'
#
loop_
_entity.id
_entity.type
_entity.pdbx_description
1 polymer ?
#
loop_
_entity_poly.entity_id
_entity_poly.type
_entity_poly.pdbx_seq_one_letter_code
_entity_poly.pdbx_strand_id
1 'polypeptide(L)'
;MHENNPYPQEYTFEFIENPKALERQDVEEYLRDPNNVVWKPAGNLLTGDLTSSCVDGRENEPAVGTPGGDLGGLIDVVIVSAQHVMRREITAWESNQVLGWYLQTYGSAYMHTDEHAMEHVLQVAKETEIVGEDFTIQQLTEYIRSADPDPKRGHDLRAIVTDFDAVGCGHMALMLKHTEAYNTVGSVLRPLMRSFYARLWAGDRRCLFRVLSGEHTEGAVVNIFVNGEDYKITPESQIPLVRPSAGGVSMFVNHPQVISWQERRVLNDLYQSGAIKGMESHPLAEYQEHLDFLINDGTRETISRLATGLPSYNILFKK
;
A
#
# COMPACT_ATOMS: atom_id res chain seq x y z
N MET A 1 3.12 32.57 52.84
CA MET A 1 2.61 31.22 53.15
C MET A 1 2.16 30.64 51.83
N HIS A 2 2.83 29.57 51.41
CA HIS A 2 2.75 28.98 50.08
C HIS A 2 1.42 28.25 49.86
N GLU A 3 0.85 28.42 48.66
CA GLU A 3 -0.29 27.66 48.17
C GLU A 3 0.12 26.20 47.94
N ASN A 4 -0.66 25.29 48.52
CA ASN A 4 -0.54 23.85 48.34
C ASN A 4 -0.95 23.48 46.91
N ASN A 5 0.01 23.04 46.11
CA ASN A 5 -0.23 22.33 44.86
C ASN A 5 -0.70 20.89 45.21
N PRO A 6 -1.94 20.46 44.89
CA PRO A 6 -2.51 19.21 45.40
C PRO A 6 -2.15 17.96 44.59
N TYR A 7 -1.16 18.00 43.68
CA TYR A 7 -0.78 16.83 42.89
C TYR A 7 0.73 16.68 42.71
N PRO A 8 1.42 15.81 43.46
CA PRO A 8 2.50 15.04 42.91
C PRO A 8 1.86 13.80 42.27
N GLN A 9 1.39 13.92 41.01
CA GLN A 9 1.19 12.70 40.24
C GLN A 9 2.59 12.15 39.98
N GLU A 10 2.95 11.05 40.64
CA GLU A 10 4.09 10.24 40.26
C GLU A 10 3.80 9.71 38.85
N TYR A 11 4.39 10.35 37.86
CA TYR A 11 4.36 9.85 36.51
C TYR A 11 5.32 8.66 36.43
N THR A 12 4.78 7.48 36.16
CA THR A 12 5.57 6.37 35.63
C THR A 12 5.72 6.61 34.13
N PHE A 13 6.94 6.87 33.68
CA PHE A 13 7.29 6.88 32.27
C PHE A 13 7.92 5.52 31.96
N GLU A 14 7.39 4.83 30.96
CA GLU A 14 8.09 3.70 30.35
C GLU A 14 8.82 4.27 29.13
N PHE A 15 10.13 4.07 29.07
CA PHE A 15 10.84 4.31 27.82
C PHE A 15 10.35 3.24 26.85
N ILE A 16 9.48 3.61 25.90
CA ILE A 16 9.32 2.84 24.68
C ILE A 16 10.64 3.03 23.95
N GLU A 17 11.54 2.06 24.07
CA GLU A 17 12.75 2.04 23.25
C GLU A 17 12.27 2.13 21.80
N ASN A 18 12.67 3.20 21.10
CA ASN A 18 12.60 3.19 19.65
C ASN A 18 13.27 1.88 19.19
N PRO A 19 12.69 1.15 18.22
CA PRO A 19 13.33 -0.03 17.68
C PRO A 19 14.78 0.30 17.39
N LYS A 20 15.70 -0.51 17.93
CA LYS A 20 17.14 -0.33 17.69
C LYS A 20 17.30 -0.19 16.17
N ALA A 21 17.83 0.96 15.73
CA ALA A 21 18.15 1.15 14.32
C ALA A 21 19.02 -0.02 13.87
N LEU A 22 18.59 -0.71 12.80
CA LEU A 22 19.29 -1.87 12.31
C LEU A 22 20.60 -1.41 11.69
N GLU A 23 21.69 -2.05 12.09
CA GLU A 23 22.97 -1.80 11.45
C GLU A 23 23.03 -2.55 10.13
N ARG A 24 23.95 -2.13 9.26
CA ARG A 24 24.19 -2.78 7.97
C ARG A 24 24.41 -4.30 8.13
N GLN A 25 25.13 -4.72 9.17
CA GLN A 25 25.42 -6.13 9.41
C GLN A 25 24.15 -6.92 9.73
N ASP A 26 23.22 -6.35 10.50
CA ASP A 26 21.94 -6.99 10.83
C ASP A 26 21.12 -7.24 9.55
N VAL A 27 21.06 -6.25 8.66
CA VAL A 27 20.37 -6.36 7.37
C VAL A 27 21.05 -7.38 6.45
N GLU A 28 22.39 -7.38 6.38
CA GLU A 28 23.14 -8.35 5.57
C GLU A 28 22.96 -9.79 6.07
N GLU A 29 22.99 -10.03 7.38
CA GLU A 29 22.76 -11.34 7.97
C GLU A 29 21.33 -11.83 7.68
N TYR A 30 20.35 -10.96 7.85
CA TYR A 30 18.95 -11.25 7.58
C TYR A 30 18.69 -11.66 6.13
N LEU A 31 19.26 -10.93 5.16
CA LEU A 31 19.08 -11.18 3.72
C LEU A 31 19.89 -12.36 3.19
N ARG A 32 20.87 -12.86 3.96
CA ARG A 32 21.61 -14.10 3.62
C ARG A 32 20.82 -15.36 3.96
N ASP A 33 19.83 -15.28 4.84
CA ASP A 33 18.95 -16.41 5.13
C ASP A 33 18.05 -16.70 3.91
N PRO A 34 18.16 -17.88 3.27
CA PRO A 34 17.33 -18.24 2.13
C PRO A 34 15.84 -18.34 2.47
N ASN A 35 15.45 -18.40 3.75
CA ASN A 35 14.05 -18.37 4.17
C ASN A 35 13.44 -16.97 4.07
N ASN A 36 14.25 -15.92 4.03
CA ASN A 36 13.81 -14.51 3.96
C ASN A 36 13.83 -13.94 2.54
N VAL A 37 14.43 -14.66 1.58
CA VAL A 37 14.54 -14.23 0.19
C VAL A 37 14.07 -15.33 -0.76
N VAL A 38 12.97 -15.09 -1.46
CA VAL A 38 12.39 -16.03 -2.43
C VAL A 38 12.51 -15.44 -3.83
N TRP A 39 13.03 -16.21 -4.78
CA TRP A 39 13.19 -15.73 -6.16
C TRP A 39 12.01 -16.14 -7.03
N LYS A 40 11.47 -15.19 -7.80
CA LYS A 40 10.43 -15.45 -8.80
C LYS A 40 10.71 -14.69 -10.11
N PRO A 41 10.18 -15.13 -11.26
CA PRO A 41 10.17 -14.32 -12.48
C PRO A 41 9.35 -13.04 -12.27
N ALA A 42 9.83 -11.90 -12.78
CA ALA A 42 9.12 -10.63 -12.68
C ALA A 42 7.76 -10.68 -13.40
N GLY A 43 7.63 -11.48 -14.45
CA GLY A 43 6.39 -11.69 -15.19
C GLY A 43 5.21 -12.18 -14.33
N ASN A 44 5.48 -12.80 -13.18
CA ASN A 44 4.43 -13.24 -12.25
C ASN A 44 3.65 -12.06 -11.64
N LEU A 45 4.24 -10.86 -11.58
CA LEU A 45 3.55 -9.62 -11.19
C LEU A 45 2.46 -9.20 -12.19
N LEU A 46 2.40 -9.86 -13.35
CA LEU A 46 1.47 -9.58 -14.43
C LEU A 46 0.45 -10.73 -14.63
N THR A 47 0.40 -11.75 -13.77
CA THR A 47 -0.42 -12.95 -13.97
C THR A 47 -1.29 -13.36 -12.77
N GLY A 48 -1.33 -12.58 -11.70
CA GLY A 48 -2.08 -12.88 -10.47
C GLY A 48 -1.40 -13.93 -9.58
N ASP A 49 -0.28 -14.48 -10.04
CA ASP A 49 0.57 -15.42 -9.29
C ASP A 49 1.45 -14.71 -8.24
N LEU A 50 1.59 -13.39 -8.37
CA LEU A 50 2.32 -12.53 -7.45
C LEU A 50 1.71 -11.13 -7.45
N THR A 51 1.51 -10.57 -6.26
CA THR A 51 1.13 -9.18 -6.05
C THR A 51 2.29 -8.38 -5.49
N SER A 52 2.27 -7.06 -5.70
CA SER A 52 3.10 -6.12 -4.97
C SER A 52 2.41 -5.78 -3.65
N SER A 53 3.10 -6.02 -2.54
CA SER A 53 2.64 -5.68 -1.19
C SER A 53 3.10 -4.28 -0.78
N CYS A 54 2.59 -3.79 0.34
CA CYS A 54 3.12 -2.56 0.94
C CYS A 54 4.58 -2.75 1.37
N VAL A 55 5.32 -1.65 1.47
CA VAL A 55 6.66 -1.63 2.11
C VAL A 55 6.64 -1.95 3.61
N ASP A 56 5.46 -2.01 4.21
CA ASP A 56 5.20 -2.17 5.66
C ASP A 56 5.96 -3.35 6.29
N GLY A 57 6.67 -3.08 7.38
CA GLY A 57 7.47 -4.07 8.09
C GLY A 57 6.65 -5.07 8.90
N ARG A 58 5.34 -4.88 9.08
CA ARG A 58 4.47 -5.87 9.73
C ARG A 58 4.13 -7.06 8.85
N GLU A 59 4.43 -6.98 7.55
CA GLU A 59 4.31 -8.10 6.62
C GLU A 59 5.35 -9.19 6.95
N ASN A 60 4.89 -10.44 7.00
CA ASN A 60 5.69 -11.58 7.41
C ASN A 60 5.93 -12.59 6.27
N GLU A 61 5.38 -12.33 5.07
CA GLU A 61 5.65 -13.12 3.88
C GLU A 61 6.64 -12.41 2.94
N PRO A 62 7.49 -13.18 2.22
CA PRO A 62 8.31 -12.62 1.15
C PRO A 62 7.43 -11.96 0.07
N ALA A 63 7.69 -10.68 -0.20
CA ALA A 63 6.92 -9.91 -1.18
C ALA A 63 7.80 -8.95 -1.99
N VAL A 64 7.23 -8.46 -3.09
CA VAL A 64 7.73 -7.26 -3.78
C VAL A 64 7.05 -6.07 -3.11
N GLY A 65 7.81 -5.29 -2.34
CA GLY A 65 7.29 -4.12 -1.64
C GLY A 65 7.27 -2.86 -2.49
N THR A 66 6.13 -2.14 -2.45
CA THR A 66 5.92 -0.79 -2.99
C THR A 66 4.98 -0.03 -2.05
N PRO A 67 5.08 1.31 -1.90
CA PRO A 67 4.12 2.06 -1.10
C PRO A 67 2.66 1.77 -1.53
N GLY A 68 1.81 1.37 -0.58
CA GLY A 68 0.40 1.07 -0.86
C GLY A 68 0.11 -0.25 -1.60
N GLY A 69 1.14 -1.00 -2.01
CA GLY A 69 0.97 -2.24 -2.79
C GLY A 69 0.36 -2.01 -4.17
N ASP A 70 -0.25 -3.05 -4.76
CA ASP A 70 -0.86 -2.96 -6.10
C ASP A 70 -1.82 -1.78 -6.25
N LEU A 71 -2.68 -1.55 -5.24
CA LEU A 71 -3.65 -0.47 -5.33
C LEU A 71 -2.98 0.90 -5.28
N GLY A 72 -1.93 1.08 -4.46
CA GLY A 72 -1.11 2.29 -4.42
C GLY A 72 -0.46 2.58 -5.77
N GLY A 73 0.19 1.58 -6.37
CA GLY A 73 0.78 1.73 -7.71
C GLY A 73 -0.26 2.00 -8.80
N LEU A 74 -1.42 1.31 -8.75
CA LEU A 74 -2.52 1.57 -9.69
C LEU A 74 -3.06 2.99 -9.52
N ILE A 75 -3.08 3.51 -8.30
CA ILE A 75 -3.44 4.87 -8.00
C ILE A 75 -2.42 5.84 -8.62
N ASP A 76 -1.13 5.63 -8.45
CA ASP A 76 -0.13 6.53 -9.05
C ASP A 76 -0.24 6.54 -10.59
N VAL A 77 -0.45 5.36 -11.19
CA VAL A 77 -0.74 5.19 -12.62
C VAL A 77 -2.02 5.93 -13.04
N VAL A 78 -3.13 5.79 -12.31
CA VAL A 78 -4.47 6.24 -12.74
C VAL A 78 -4.80 7.66 -12.27
N ILE A 79 -4.55 7.95 -11.00
CA ILE A 79 -4.88 9.21 -10.36
C ILE A 79 -4.00 10.31 -10.89
N VAL A 80 -2.69 10.10 -11.00
CA VAL A 80 -1.80 11.25 -11.17
C VAL A 80 -1.29 11.34 -12.60
N SER A 81 -0.86 10.25 -13.22
CA SER A 81 -0.43 10.33 -14.63
C SER A 81 -1.60 10.69 -15.56
N ALA A 82 -2.77 10.05 -15.43
CA ALA A 82 -3.85 10.24 -16.39
C ALA A 82 -4.59 11.58 -16.22
N GLN A 83 -5.01 11.90 -15.00
CA GLN A 83 -5.71 13.15 -14.68
C GLN A 83 -4.89 14.39 -15.02
N HIS A 84 -3.59 14.39 -14.69
CA HIS A 84 -2.72 15.53 -14.91
C HIS A 84 -2.48 15.78 -16.40
N VAL A 85 -2.11 14.72 -17.15
CA VAL A 85 -1.86 14.84 -18.60
C VAL A 85 -3.15 15.21 -19.35
N MET A 86 -4.27 14.57 -19.01
CA MET A 86 -5.56 14.84 -19.65
C MET A 86 -6.23 16.14 -19.16
N ARG A 87 -5.70 16.74 -18.09
CA ARG A 87 -6.20 17.96 -17.44
C ARG A 87 -7.69 17.90 -17.11
N ARG A 88 -8.15 16.74 -16.66
CA ARG A 88 -9.53 16.53 -16.21
C ARG A 88 -9.58 15.50 -15.09
N GLU A 89 -10.61 15.61 -14.27
CA GLU A 89 -10.82 14.62 -13.22
C GLU A 89 -11.20 13.25 -13.80
N ILE A 90 -10.63 12.21 -13.20
CA ILE A 90 -11.07 10.82 -13.42
C ILE A 90 -12.30 10.59 -12.54
N THR A 91 -13.38 10.13 -13.16
CA THR A 91 -14.63 9.92 -12.43
C THR A 91 -14.62 8.65 -11.59
N ALA A 92 -15.53 8.54 -10.62
CA ALA A 92 -15.74 7.31 -9.86
C ALA A 92 -16.10 6.11 -10.77
N TRP A 93 -16.85 6.35 -11.85
CA TRP A 93 -17.18 5.30 -12.82
C TRP A 93 -15.93 4.80 -13.55
N GLU A 94 -15.07 5.71 -14.01
CA GLU A 94 -13.78 5.36 -14.65
C GLU A 94 -12.86 4.62 -13.68
N SER A 95 -12.78 5.06 -12.42
CA SER A 95 -12.03 4.36 -11.36
C SER A 95 -12.46 2.89 -11.22
N ASN A 96 -13.77 2.64 -11.24
CA ASN A 96 -14.31 1.28 -11.21
C ASN A 96 -14.03 0.48 -12.50
N GLN A 97 -14.04 1.13 -13.67
CA GLN A 97 -13.68 0.48 -14.94
C GLN A 97 -12.21 0.08 -14.93
N VAL A 98 -11.33 0.96 -14.46
CA VAL A 98 -9.89 0.74 -14.33
C VAL A 98 -9.60 -0.44 -13.40
N LEU A 99 -10.20 -0.49 -12.21
CA LEU A 99 -10.01 -1.64 -11.32
C LEU A 99 -10.53 -2.94 -11.95
N GLY A 100 -11.67 -2.87 -12.65
CA GLY A 100 -12.21 -4.01 -13.38
C GLY A 100 -11.27 -4.52 -14.47
N TRP A 101 -10.70 -3.59 -15.25
CA TRP A 101 -9.71 -3.88 -16.27
C TRP A 101 -8.43 -4.47 -15.67
N TYR A 102 -7.94 -3.90 -14.56
CA TYR A 102 -6.74 -4.38 -13.88
C TYR A 102 -6.91 -5.83 -13.40
N LEU A 103 -8.03 -6.14 -12.75
CA LEU A 103 -8.34 -7.51 -12.29
C LEU A 103 -8.57 -8.50 -13.44
N GLN A 104 -9.05 -8.04 -14.59
CA GLN A 104 -9.18 -8.88 -15.80
C GLN A 104 -7.83 -9.14 -16.48
N THR A 105 -6.92 -8.16 -16.41
CA THR A 105 -5.62 -8.22 -17.11
C THR A 105 -4.56 -8.94 -16.28
N TYR A 106 -4.49 -8.63 -14.98
CA TYR A 106 -3.42 -9.08 -14.08
C TYR A 106 -3.90 -10.02 -12.97
N GLY A 107 -5.18 -10.38 -12.95
CA GLY A 107 -5.69 -11.49 -12.14
C GLY A 107 -5.96 -11.17 -10.66
N SER A 108 -5.28 -10.22 -10.03
CA SER A 108 -5.54 -9.82 -8.64
C SER A 108 -5.11 -8.40 -8.35
N ALA A 109 -5.64 -7.80 -7.28
CA ALA A 109 -5.18 -6.54 -6.73
C ALA A 109 -5.10 -6.62 -5.20
N TYR A 110 -3.98 -6.20 -4.64
CA TYR A 110 -3.73 -6.14 -3.20
C TYR A 110 -4.07 -4.79 -2.57
N MET A 111 -4.65 -4.83 -1.37
CA MET A 111 -4.77 -3.72 -0.44
C MET A 111 -4.69 -4.24 1.00
N HIS A 112 -4.21 -3.42 1.94
CA HIS A 112 -4.29 -3.75 3.36
C HIS A 112 -4.69 -2.57 4.23
N THR A 113 -5.04 -2.91 5.46
CA THR A 113 -5.17 -2.02 6.61
C THR A 113 -4.49 -2.68 7.81
N ASP A 114 -4.64 -2.15 9.02
CA ASP A 114 -4.15 -2.74 10.25
C ASP A 114 -5.22 -2.84 11.35
N GLU A 115 -4.89 -3.52 12.44
CA GLU A 115 -5.78 -3.73 13.58
C GLU A 115 -6.24 -2.41 14.22
N HIS A 116 -5.37 -1.41 14.34
CA HIS A 116 -5.70 -0.10 14.91
C HIS A 116 -6.74 0.66 14.09
N ALA A 117 -6.57 0.71 12.77
CA ALA A 117 -7.55 1.30 11.87
C ALA A 117 -8.87 0.52 11.89
N MET A 118 -8.81 -0.80 12.02
CA MET A 118 -9.99 -1.64 12.15
C MET A 118 -10.74 -1.41 13.48
N GLU A 119 -10.04 -1.11 14.57
CA GLU A 119 -10.65 -0.70 15.84
C GLU A 119 -11.37 0.64 15.70
N HIS A 120 -10.77 1.60 14.99
CA HIS A 120 -11.43 2.86 14.66
C HIS A 120 -12.71 2.63 13.83
N VAL A 121 -12.66 1.78 12.79
CA VAL A 121 -13.85 1.41 12.00
C VAL A 121 -14.94 0.81 12.89
N LEU A 122 -14.57 -0.08 13.82
CA LEU A 122 -15.53 -0.70 14.75
C LEU A 122 -16.19 0.35 15.63
N GLN A 123 -15.41 1.28 16.19
CA GLN A 123 -15.90 2.34 17.04
C GLN A 123 -16.93 3.21 16.29
N VAL A 124 -16.57 3.70 15.10
CA VAL A 124 -17.48 4.52 14.27
C VAL A 124 -18.72 3.73 13.86
N ALA A 125 -18.58 2.44 13.52
CA ALA A 125 -19.71 1.60 13.14
C ALA A 125 -20.72 1.38 14.28
N LYS A 126 -20.25 1.34 15.53
CA LYS A 126 -21.12 1.29 16.73
C LYS A 126 -21.81 2.63 16.97
N GLU A 127 -21.05 3.72 16.95
CA GLU A 127 -21.58 5.08 17.14
C GLU A 127 -22.62 5.49 16.09
N THR A 128 -22.51 4.93 14.89
CA THR A 128 -23.45 5.15 13.78
C THR A 128 -24.56 4.08 13.69
N GLU A 129 -24.65 3.18 14.68
CA GLU A 129 -25.64 2.11 14.79
C GLU A 129 -25.69 1.14 13.58
N ILE A 130 -24.61 1.09 12.77
CA ILE A 130 -24.49 0.14 11.64
C ILE A 130 -24.36 -1.30 12.17
N VAL A 131 -23.64 -1.45 13.29
CA VAL A 131 -23.48 -2.70 14.04
C VAL A 131 -23.89 -2.49 15.49
N GLY A 132 -24.20 -3.58 16.20
CA GLY A 132 -24.57 -3.53 17.62
C GLY A 132 -23.36 -3.32 18.54
N GLU A 133 -23.63 -2.90 19.78
CA GLU A 133 -22.60 -2.68 20.83
C GLU A 133 -21.73 -3.91 21.12
N ASP A 134 -22.30 -5.11 21.04
CA ASP A 134 -21.60 -6.38 21.28
C ASP A 134 -20.77 -6.85 20.07
N PHE A 135 -20.78 -6.12 18.95
CA PHE A 135 -20.02 -6.49 17.75
C PHE A 135 -18.52 -6.39 18.02
N THR A 136 -17.77 -7.43 17.67
CA THR A 136 -16.34 -7.54 17.96
C THR A 136 -15.47 -7.19 16.76
N ILE A 137 -14.18 -6.92 17.02
CA ILE A 137 -13.20 -6.67 15.97
C ILE A 137 -13.04 -7.88 15.04
N GLN A 138 -13.08 -9.10 15.59
CA GLN A 138 -12.99 -10.33 14.80
C GLN A 138 -14.20 -10.47 13.87
N GLN A 139 -15.40 -10.14 14.36
CA GLN A 139 -16.61 -10.14 13.53
C GLN A 139 -16.54 -9.09 12.43
N LEU A 140 -16.00 -7.90 12.72
CA LEU A 140 -15.79 -6.85 11.72
C LEU A 140 -14.77 -7.26 10.66
N THR A 141 -13.62 -7.81 11.06
CA THR A 141 -12.60 -8.29 10.13
C THR A 141 -13.15 -9.39 9.21
N GLU A 142 -13.86 -10.36 9.77
CA GLU A 142 -14.51 -11.41 8.98
C GLU A 142 -15.56 -10.82 8.05
N TYR A 143 -16.37 -9.88 8.54
CA TYR A 143 -17.38 -9.19 7.75
C TYR A 143 -16.77 -8.49 6.53
N ILE A 144 -15.68 -7.72 6.71
CA ILE A 144 -15.01 -7.05 5.59
C ILE A 144 -14.42 -8.05 4.59
N ARG A 145 -13.89 -9.19 5.04
CA ARG A 145 -13.30 -10.23 4.19
C ARG A 145 -14.33 -11.15 3.51
N SER A 146 -15.57 -11.16 4.00
CA SER A 146 -16.63 -12.05 3.52
C SER A 146 -17.26 -11.57 2.22
N ALA A 147 -17.75 -12.53 1.42
CA ALA A 147 -18.63 -12.25 0.29
C ALA A 147 -20.07 -12.16 0.81
N ASP A 148 -20.78 -11.10 0.40
CA ASP A 148 -22.11 -10.69 0.86
C ASP A 148 -22.24 -10.34 2.37
N PRO A 149 -21.50 -9.33 2.85
CA PRO A 149 -21.95 -8.57 4.01
C PRO A 149 -23.27 -7.91 3.64
N ASP A 150 -24.36 -8.18 4.40
CA ASP A 150 -25.71 -7.60 4.22
C ASP A 150 -25.64 -6.30 3.39
N PRO A 151 -26.11 -6.28 2.13
CA PRO A 151 -25.80 -5.21 1.17
C PRO A 151 -26.10 -3.80 1.69
N LYS A 152 -27.06 -3.68 2.63
CA LYS A 152 -27.34 -2.42 3.32
C LYS A 152 -26.21 -2.01 4.26
N ARG A 153 -25.80 -2.90 5.17
CA ARG A 153 -24.68 -2.65 6.10
C ARG A 153 -23.34 -2.50 5.35
N GLY A 154 -23.13 -3.28 4.29
CA GLY A 154 -21.97 -3.11 3.42
C GLY A 154 -21.92 -1.70 2.83
N HIS A 155 -23.03 -1.22 2.26
CA HIS A 155 -23.10 0.13 1.72
C HIS A 155 -22.65 1.20 2.74
N ASP A 156 -23.10 1.09 3.99
CA ASP A 156 -22.83 2.07 5.04
C ASP A 156 -21.37 2.01 5.53
N LEU A 157 -20.77 0.82 5.64
CA LEU A 157 -19.36 0.69 6.01
C LEU A 157 -18.41 1.24 4.95
N ARG A 158 -18.76 1.28 3.65
CA ARG A 158 -17.85 1.82 2.60
C ARG A 158 -17.43 3.24 2.83
N ALA A 159 -18.32 4.05 3.39
CA ALA A 159 -18.01 5.43 3.71
C ALA A 159 -16.93 5.49 4.79
N ILE A 160 -17.02 4.61 5.80
CA ILE A 160 -16.12 4.54 6.95
C ILE A 160 -14.76 3.96 6.55
N VAL A 161 -14.71 2.79 5.90
CA VAL A 161 -13.45 2.09 5.57
C VAL A 161 -12.60 2.77 4.50
N THR A 162 -13.07 3.92 3.98
CA THR A 162 -12.32 4.77 3.04
C THR A 162 -12.01 6.14 3.64
N ASP A 163 -12.21 6.30 4.94
CA ASP A 163 -11.75 7.46 5.68
C ASP A 163 -10.32 7.34 6.15
N PHE A 164 -9.65 8.47 6.35
CA PHE A 164 -8.23 8.51 6.68
C PHE A 164 -7.90 7.67 7.92
N ASP A 165 -8.63 7.87 9.02
CA ASP A 165 -8.41 7.17 10.29
C ASP A 165 -8.82 5.68 10.23
N ALA A 166 -9.48 5.26 9.15
CA ALA A 166 -9.88 3.87 8.88
C ALA A 166 -8.92 3.12 7.94
N VAL A 167 -7.80 3.75 7.55
CA VAL A 167 -6.81 3.18 6.63
C VAL A 167 -5.48 3.00 7.34
N GLY A 168 -5.15 1.77 7.71
CA GLY A 168 -3.89 1.42 8.40
C GLY A 168 -2.66 1.35 7.49
N CYS A 169 -2.85 1.36 6.17
CA CYS A 169 -1.72 1.53 5.25
C CYS A 169 -1.21 2.97 5.33
N GLY A 170 -0.03 3.16 5.93
CA GLY A 170 0.58 4.49 6.11
C GLY A 170 0.65 5.32 4.83
N HIS A 171 1.02 4.71 3.69
CA HIS A 171 1.05 5.40 2.39
C HIS A 171 -0.34 5.91 1.98
N MET A 172 -1.33 5.02 1.92
CA MET A 172 -2.70 5.35 1.49
C MET A 172 -3.36 6.37 2.44
N ALA A 173 -3.09 6.26 3.74
CA ALA A 173 -3.53 7.22 4.74
C ALA A 173 -2.88 8.59 4.48
N LEU A 174 -1.56 8.66 4.29
CA LEU A 174 -0.87 9.90 3.98
C LEU A 174 -1.39 10.57 2.70
N MET A 175 -1.71 9.80 1.66
CA MET A 175 -2.35 10.31 0.44
C MET A 175 -3.74 10.90 0.71
N LEU A 176 -4.55 10.26 1.57
CA LEU A 176 -5.87 10.80 1.96
C LEU A 176 -5.76 12.09 2.77
N LYS A 177 -4.74 12.19 3.64
CA LYS A 177 -4.54 13.34 4.55
C LYS A 177 -3.84 14.52 3.89
N HIS A 178 -2.92 14.24 2.98
CA HIS A 178 -2.03 15.23 2.36
C HIS A 178 -2.12 15.18 0.84
N THR A 179 -3.35 15.25 0.30
CA THR A 179 -3.64 15.11 -1.13
C THR A 179 -2.74 15.97 -2.02
N GLU A 180 -2.50 17.23 -1.62
CA GLU A 180 -1.61 18.15 -2.35
C GLU A 180 -0.16 17.67 -2.40
N ALA A 181 0.38 17.15 -1.29
CA ALA A 181 1.77 16.69 -1.21
C ALA A 181 2.02 15.43 -2.05
N TYR A 182 0.98 14.63 -2.26
CA TYR A 182 1.04 13.41 -3.08
C TYR A 182 0.58 13.65 -4.52
N ASN A 183 0.33 14.91 -4.92
CA ASN A 183 -0.26 15.26 -6.22
C ASN A 183 -1.54 14.45 -6.53
N THR A 184 -2.24 14.01 -5.50
CA THR A 184 -3.43 13.19 -5.63
C THR A 184 -4.68 14.02 -5.39
N VAL A 185 -5.77 13.57 -5.97
CA VAL A 185 -7.08 14.16 -5.71
C VAL A 185 -7.92 13.09 -5.03
N GLY A 186 -8.50 13.44 -3.88
CA GLY A 186 -9.40 12.54 -3.15
C GLY A 186 -10.56 11.99 -4.01
N SER A 187 -10.84 12.66 -5.15
CA SER A 187 -11.80 12.26 -6.17
C SER A 187 -11.46 10.96 -6.89
N VAL A 188 -10.23 10.44 -6.81
CA VAL A 188 -9.88 9.15 -7.42
C VAL A 188 -9.50 8.10 -6.37
N LEU A 189 -8.83 8.52 -5.29
CA LEU A 189 -8.38 7.61 -4.22
C LEU A 189 -9.57 6.93 -3.53
N ARG A 190 -10.51 7.73 -3.01
CA ARG A 190 -11.68 7.18 -2.31
C ARG A 190 -12.57 6.35 -3.26
N PRO A 191 -12.88 6.77 -4.50
CA PRO A 191 -13.65 5.94 -5.41
C PRO A 191 -12.98 4.62 -5.81
N LEU A 192 -11.66 4.58 -5.96
CA LEU A 192 -10.96 3.33 -6.25
C LEU A 192 -11.02 2.37 -5.05
N MET A 193 -10.76 2.86 -3.83
CA MET A 193 -10.91 2.06 -2.60
C MET A 193 -12.35 1.57 -2.42
N ARG A 194 -13.36 2.42 -2.66
CA ARG A 194 -14.78 2.02 -2.62
C ARG A 194 -15.10 0.95 -3.65
N SER A 195 -14.50 1.04 -4.84
CA SER A 195 -14.66 0.03 -5.90
C SER A 195 -14.03 -1.29 -5.51
N PHE A 196 -12.88 -1.26 -4.82
CA PHE A 196 -12.23 -2.44 -4.26
C PHE A 196 -13.13 -3.15 -3.25
N TYR A 197 -13.61 -2.44 -2.21
CA TYR A 197 -14.52 -3.03 -1.23
C TYR A 197 -15.84 -3.51 -1.83
N ALA A 198 -16.40 -2.77 -2.79
CA ALA A 198 -17.61 -3.21 -3.49
C ALA A 198 -17.43 -4.53 -4.23
N ARG A 199 -16.27 -4.76 -4.85
CA ARG A 199 -15.94 -6.02 -5.54
C ARG A 199 -15.63 -7.15 -4.56
N LEU A 200 -14.86 -6.86 -3.51
CA LEU A 200 -14.56 -7.81 -2.43
C LEU A 200 -15.86 -8.39 -1.85
N TRP A 201 -16.81 -7.54 -1.52
CA TRP A 201 -18.11 -7.94 -0.96
C TRP A 201 -19.07 -8.54 -1.99
N ALA A 202 -18.90 -8.23 -3.27
CA ALA A 202 -19.56 -8.98 -4.34
C ALA A 202 -18.95 -10.39 -4.54
N GLY A 203 -17.94 -10.77 -3.75
CA GLY A 203 -17.30 -12.08 -3.77
C GLY A 203 -16.17 -12.22 -4.79
N ASP A 204 -15.68 -11.11 -5.35
CA ASP A 204 -14.52 -11.14 -6.26
C ASP A 204 -13.24 -11.45 -5.47
N ARG A 205 -12.86 -12.73 -5.43
CA ARG A 205 -11.69 -13.22 -4.67
C ARG A 205 -10.34 -12.76 -5.22
N ARG A 206 -10.34 -12.02 -6.33
CA ARG A 206 -9.15 -11.36 -6.89
C ARG A 206 -8.80 -10.08 -6.13
N CYS A 207 -9.72 -9.52 -5.35
CA CYS A 207 -9.44 -8.44 -4.41
C CYS A 207 -8.82 -9.03 -3.12
N LEU A 208 -7.50 -8.90 -2.98
CA LEU A 208 -6.75 -9.45 -1.85
C LEU A 208 -6.66 -8.41 -0.74
N PHE A 209 -7.50 -8.55 0.28
CA PHE A 209 -7.53 -7.66 1.44
C PHE A 209 -6.82 -8.28 2.64
N ARG A 210 -5.81 -7.58 3.18
CA ARG A 210 -5.12 -7.97 4.42
C ARG A 210 -5.39 -7.01 5.57
N VAL A 211 -5.35 -7.54 6.79
CA VAL A 211 -5.31 -6.74 8.02
C VAL A 211 -4.01 -7.15 8.70
N LEU A 212 -3.08 -6.21 8.81
CA LEU A 212 -1.80 -6.42 9.46
C LEU A 212 -1.95 -6.26 10.97
N SER A 213 -1.26 -7.12 11.72
CA SER A 213 -1.30 -7.13 13.18
C SER A 213 -0.03 -6.55 13.79
N GLY A 214 -0.14 -6.00 14.99
CA GLY A 214 0.99 -5.50 15.76
C GLY A 214 1.48 -4.09 15.38
N GLU A 215 2.56 -3.68 16.03
CA GLU A 215 3.12 -2.33 15.93
C GLU A 215 4.20 -2.21 14.86
N HIS A 216 4.36 -0.98 14.37
CA HIS A 216 5.54 -0.60 13.60
C HIS A 216 6.80 -0.68 14.48
N THR A 217 7.75 -1.47 14.03
CA THR A 217 9.02 -1.75 14.72
C THR A 217 10.21 -1.70 13.76
N GLU A 218 10.01 -1.10 12.59
CA GLU A 218 11.01 -1.02 11.52
C GLU A 218 12.27 -0.30 12.00
N GLY A 219 13.42 -0.96 11.85
CA GLY A 219 14.72 -0.38 12.21
C GLY A 219 15.54 0.12 11.02
N ALA A 220 15.09 -0.09 9.78
CA ALA A 220 15.74 0.40 8.57
C ALA A 220 14.77 0.49 7.38
N VAL A 221 15.19 1.23 6.36
CA VAL A 221 14.64 1.20 5.00
C VAL A 221 15.59 0.45 4.09
N VAL A 222 15.08 -0.49 3.30
CA VAL A 222 15.89 -1.33 2.42
C VAL A 222 15.33 -1.25 1.00
N ASN A 223 16.12 -0.68 0.09
CA ASN A 223 15.80 -0.62 -1.34
C ASN A 223 16.51 -1.73 -2.09
N ILE A 224 15.75 -2.54 -2.81
CA ILE A 224 16.20 -3.75 -3.46
C ILE A 224 16.39 -3.50 -4.96
N PHE A 225 17.58 -3.84 -5.47
CA PHE A 225 17.97 -3.74 -6.88
C PHE A 225 18.47 -5.08 -7.40
N VAL A 226 18.28 -5.34 -8.69
CA VAL A 226 18.71 -6.58 -9.36
C VAL A 226 19.66 -6.23 -10.49
N ASN A 227 20.85 -6.85 -10.49
CA ASN A 227 21.83 -6.76 -11.58
C ASN A 227 22.30 -5.33 -11.95
N GLY A 228 22.12 -4.37 -11.05
CA GLY A 228 22.53 -2.97 -11.16
C GLY A 228 21.31 -2.06 -11.33
N GLU A 229 21.42 -0.79 -10.96
CA GLU A 229 20.28 0.16 -11.01
C GLU A 229 19.73 0.35 -12.44
N ASP A 230 20.61 0.35 -13.45
CA ASP A 230 20.24 0.52 -14.86
C ASP A 230 19.79 -0.77 -15.57
N TYR A 231 19.72 -1.90 -14.84
CA TYR A 231 19.32 -3.16 -15.43
C TYR A 231 17.86 -3.12 -15.90
N LYS A 232 17.63 -3.52 -17.15
CA LYS A 232 16.29 -3.55 -17.74
C LYS A 232 15.58 -4.84 -17.35
N ILE A 233 14.63 -4.72 -16.43
CA ILE A 233 13.75 -5.83 -16.04
C ILE A 233 12.92 -6.29 -17.25
N THR A 234 12.83 -7.60 -17.43
CA THR A 234 11.94 -8.28 -18.37
C THR A 234 11.08 -9.29 -17.61
N PRO A 235 10.00 -9.84 -18.21
CA PRO A 235 9.19 -10.87 -17.56
C PRO A 235 10.00 -12.08 -17.06
N GLU A 236 11.10 -12.43 -17.72
CA GLU A 236 11.97 -13.56 -17.39
C GLU A 236 13.00 -13.22 -16.31
N SER A 237 13.25 -11.93 -16.04
CA SER A 237 14.18 -11.49 -15.01
C SER A 237 13.80 -12.09 -13.67
N GLN A 238 14.78 -12.67 -12.99
CA GLN A 238 14.60 -13.22 -11.64
C GLN A 238 14.68 -12.08 -10.64
N ILE A 239 13.63 -11.88 -9.85
CA ILE A 239 13.56 -10.85 -8.83
C ILE A 239 13.51 -11.49 -7.43
N PRO A 240 14.20 -10.93 -6.44
CA PRO A 240 14.09 -11.36 -5.05
C PRO A 240 12.83 -10.76 -4.45
N LEU A 241 12.01 -11.59 -3.82
CA LEU A 241 10.98 -11.20 -2.88
C LEU A 241 11.63 -11.26 -1.50
N VAL A 242 11.50 -10.20 -0.74
CA VAL A 242 12.14 -10.08 0.57
C VAL A 242 11.05 -10.04 1.64
N ARG A 243 11.20 -10.86 2.68
CA ARG A 243 10.32 -10.85 3.85
C ARG A 243 10.63 -9.61 4.70
N PRO A 244 9.67 -8.71 4.96
CA PRO A 244 9.94 -7.48 5.72
C PRO A 244 10.23 -7.70 7.21
N SER A 245 9.63 -8.71 7.83
CA SER A 245 9.90 -9.04 9.25
C SER A 245 10.02 -10.53 9.54
N ALA A 246 11.08 -10.88 10.27
CA ALA A 246 11.28 -12.21 10.86
C ALA A 246 12.31 -12.15 12.00
N GLY A 247 12.15 -12.99 13.01
CA GLY A 247 13.19 -13.19 14.03
C GLY A 247 13.56 -11.93 14.82
N GLY A 248 12.62 -10.99 15.00
CA GLY A 248 12.86 -9.73 15.71
C GLY A 248 13.50 -8.61 14.86
N VAL A 249 13.78 -8.88 13.59
CA VAL A 249 14.15 -7.87 12.59
C VAL A 249 12.88 -7.42 11.87
N SER A 250 12.70 -6.10 11.73
CA SER A 250 11.64 -5.49 10.94
C SER A 250 12.22 -4.33 10.13
N MET A 251 11.86 -4.24 8.85
CA MET A 251 12.37 -3.21 7.94
C MET A 251 11.31 -2.80 6.93
N PHE A 252 11.37 -1.55 6.46
CA PHE A 252 10.64 -1.15 5.26
C PHE A 252 11.35 -1.72 4.04
N VAL A 253 10.68 -2.53 3.23
CA VAL A 253 11.27 -3.16 2.03
C VAL A 253 10.66 -2.57 0.77
N ASN A 254 11.49 -1.97 -0.08
CA ASN A 254 11.06 -1.32 -1.32
C ASN A 254 11.80 -1.89 -2.55
N HIS A 255 11.11 -2.06 -3.68
CA HIS A 255 11.68 -2.62 -4.92
C HIS A 255 11.58 -1.62 -6.09
N PRO A 256 12.24 -0.45 -6.02
CA PRO A 256 11.98 0.68 -6.91
C PRO A 256 12.15 0.33 -8.41
N GLN A 257 13.18 -0.47 -8.73
CA GLN A 257 13.47 -0.88 -10.11
C GLN A 257 12.39 -1.81 -10.69
N VAL A 258 11.92 -2.78 -9.91
CA VAL A 258 10.91 -3.75 -10.34
C VAL A 258 9.54 -3.09 -10.47
N ILE A 259 9.21 -2.23 -9.50
CA ILE A 259 7.94 -1.50 -9.47
C ILE A 259 7.85 -0.51 -10.63
N SER A 260 8.92 0.24 -10.93
CA SER A 260 8.95 1.11 -12.10
C SER A 260 8.69 0.36 -13.40
N TRP A 261 9.23 -0.86 -13.54
CA TRP A 261 8.92 -1.72 -14.68
C TRP A 261 7.44 -2.17 -14.70
N GLN A 262 6.92 -2.63 -13.56
CA GLN A 262 5.53 -3.10 -13.44
C GLN A 262 4.54 -1.97 -13.76
N GLU A 263 4.70 -0.81 -13.15
CA GLU A 263 3.76 0.31 -13.32
C GLU A 263 3.81 0.90 -14.72
N ARG A 264 4.99 0.99 -15.36
CA ARG A 264 5.09 1.36 -16.79
C ARG A 264 4.37 0.34 -17.67
N ARG A 265 4.44 -0.95 -17.33
CA ARG A 265 3.70 -1.99 -18.07
C ARG A 265 2.19 -1.80 -17.90
N VAL A 266 1.72 -1.59 -16.67
CA VAL A 266 0.31 -1.30 -16.37
C VAL A 266 -0.17 -0.07 -17.12
N LEU A 267 0.59 1.04 -17.10
CA LEU A 267 0.24 2.26 -17.83
C LEU A 267 0.13 2.02 -19.34
N ASN A 268 1.09 1.30 -19.94
CA ASN A 268 1.09 1.02 -21.37
C ASN A 268 -0.12 0.17 -21.78
N ASP A 269 -0.43 -0.88 -21.02
CA ASP A 269 -1.56 -1.75 -21.30
C ASP A 269 -2.88 -1.01 -21.05
N LEU A 270 -2.96 -0.15 -20.03
CA LEU A 270 -4.12 0.70 -19.73
C LEU A 270 -4.39 1.68 -20.88
N TYR A 271 -3.35 2.38 -21.35
CA TYR A 271 -3.42 3.29 -22.49
C TYR A 271 -3.96 2.59 -23.75
N GLN A 272 -3.51 1.37 -24.02
CA GLN A 272 -3.95 0.58 -25.17
C GLN A 272 -5.37 0.02 -25.01
N SER A 273 -5.81 -0.23 -23.77
CA SER A 273 -7.12 -0.83 -23.50
C SER A 273 -8.31 0.09 -23.79
N GLY A 274 -8.11 1.41 -23.74
CA GLY A 274 -9.18 2.39 -23.80
C GLY A 274 -10.10 2.39 -22.57
N ALA A 275 -9.69 1.80 -21.45
CA ALA A 275 -10.49 1.76 -20.21
C ALA A 275 -10.73 3.15 -19.60
N ILE A 276 -9.82 4.11 -19.86
CA ILE A 276 -10.03 5.54 -19.58
C ILE A 276 -10.20 6.27 -20.91
N LYS A 277 -11.36 6.90 -21.10
CA LYS A 277 -11.68 7.59 -22.36
C LYS A 277 -10.84 8.86 -22.52
N GLY A 278 -10.25 9.06 -23.68
CA GLY A 278 -9.50 10.28 -24.00
C GLY A 278 -8.01 10.20 -23.67
N MET A 279 -7.51 9.10 -23.09
CA MET A 279 -6.05 8.90 -22.94
C MET A 279 -5.34 8.95 -24.29
N GLU A 280 -5.97 8.45 -25.34
CA GLU A 280 -5.48 8.46 -26.72
C GLU A 280 -5.31 9.87 -27.31
N SER A 281 -5.85 10.90 -26.65
CA SER A 281 -5.73 12.29 -27.10
C SER A 281 -4.34 12.88 -26.82
N HIS A 282 -3.53 12.20 -26.01
CA HIS A 282 -2.16 12.59 -25.67
C HIS A 282 -1.18 11.46 -25.99
N PRO A 283 0.09 11.77 -26.30
CA PRO A 283 1.14 10.76 -26.47
C PRO A 283 1.39 9.96 -25.19
N LEU A 284 1.54 8.63 -25.32
CA LEU A 284 1.90 7.74 -24.21
C LEU A 284 3.15 8.22 -23.43
N ALA A 285 4.11 8.84 -24.12
CA ALA A 285 5.33 9.35 -23.51
C ALA A 285 5.07 10.43 -22.44
N GLU A 286 4.03 11.26 -22.58
CA GLU A 286 3.68 12.28 -21.58
C GLU A 286 3.20 11.63 -20.27
N TYR A 287 2.43 10.54 -20.37
CA TYR A 287 2.01 9.78 -19.19
C TYR A 287 3.18 9.06 -18.52
N GLN A 288 4.10 8.50 -19.31
CA GLN A 288 5.28 7.81 -18.80
C GLN A 288 6.24 8.77 -18.08
N GLU A 289 6.49 9.95 -18.65
CA GLU A 289 7.31 10.99 -18.01
C GLU A 289 6.72 11.41 -16.66
N HIS A 290 5.39 11.59 -16.62
CA HIS A 290 4.74 11.93 -15.37
C HIS A 290 4.76 10.79 -14.35
N LEU A 291 4.51 9.55 -14.78
CA LEU A 291 4.61 8.37 -13.90
C LEU A 291 5.99 8.28 -13.26
N ASP A 292 7.06 8.49 -14.03
CA ASP A 292 8.43 8.47 -13.51
C ASP A 292 8.67 9.54 -12.45
N PHE A 293 8.07 10.72 -12.59
CA PHE A 293 8.10 11.75 -11.55
C PHE A 293 7.42 11.25 -10.27
N LEU A 294 6.26 10.60 -10.39
CA LEU A 294 5.44 10.18 -9.25
C LEU A 294 6.04 9.04 -8.46
N ILE A 295 6.54 8.00 -9.14
CA ILE A 295 7.18 6.86 -8.48
C ILE A 295 8.33 7.35 -7.59
N ASN A 296 9.13 8.28 -8.10
CA ASN A 296 10.25 8.83 -7.36
C ASN A 296 9.81 9.75 -6.21
N ASP A 297 8.82 10.62 -6.44
CA ASP A 297 8.41 11.62 -5.45
C ASP A 297 7.49 11.02 -4.37
N GLY A 298 6.49 10.23 -4.74
CA GLY A 298 5.55 9.58 -3.84
C GLY A 298 6.22 8.56 -2.91
N THR A 299 7.15 7.77 -3.44
CA THR A 299 7.97 6.86 -2.62
C THR A 299 8.83 7.65 -1.64
N ARG A 300 9.49 8.71 -2.10
CA ARG A 300 10.32 9.58 -1.25
C ARG A 300 9.49 10.23 -0.14
N GLU A 301 8.31 10.75 -0.46
CA GLU A 301 7.42 11.42 0.49
C GLU A 301 6.86 10.44 1.54
N THR A 302 6.61 9.20 1.13
CA THR A 302 6.18 8.15 2.06
C THR A 302 7.29 7.77 3.01
N ILE A 303 8.48 7.50 2.48
CA ILE A 303 9.64 7.12 3.29
C ILE A 303 10.05 8.27 4.21
N SER A 304 10.03 9.52 3.73
CA SER A 304 10.42 10.69 4.54
C SER A 304 9.53 10.88 5.76
N ARG A 305 8.26 10.46 5.68
CA ARG A 305 7.29 10.57 6.78
C ARG A 305 7.27 9.34 7.67
N LEU A 306 7.27 8.14 7.08
CA LEU A 306 7.14 6.89 7.83
C LEU A 306 8.45 6.40 8.46
N ALA A 307 9.60 6.72 7.85
CA ALA A 307 10.91 6.20 8.27
C ALA A 307 11.85 7.31 8.76
N THR A 308 11.29 8.36 9.38
CA THR A 308 12.07 9.51 9.87
C THR A 308 13.18 9.05 10.82
N GLY A 309 14.43 9.31 10.45
CA GLY A 309 15.59 8.99 11.29
C GLY A 309 16.09 7.55 11.19
N LEU A 310 15.46 6.70 10.38
CA LEU A 310 15.95 5.34 10.13
C LEU A 310 17.08 5.33 9.09
N PRO A 311 18.07 4.43 9.22
CA PRO A 311 19.06 4.22 8.19
C PRO A 311 18.40 3.65 6.92
N SER A 312 18.93 4.04 5.75
CA SER A 312 18.48 3.56 4.45
C SER A 312 19.62 2.84 3.72
N TYR A 313 19.34 1.65 3.21
CA TYR A 313 20.32 0.79 2.56
C TYR A 313 19.86 0.41 1.15
N ASN A 314 20.73 0.59 0.16
CA ASN A 314 20.53 0.08 -1.20
C ASN A 314 21.23 -1.28 -1.32
N ILE A 315 20.44 -2.32 -1.57
CA ILE A 315 20.93 -3.70 -1.66
C ILE A 315 20.86 -4.14 -3.11
N LEU A 316 22.02 -4.50 -3.65
CA LEU A 316 22.14 -5.04 -4.99
C LEU A 316 22.26 -6.57 -4.92
N PHE A 317 21.22 -7.26 -5.38
CA PHE A 317 21.29 -8.69 -5.67
C PHE A 317 21.87 -8.90 -7.08
N LYS A 318 22.91 -9.74 -7.17
CA LYS A 318 23.52 -10.14 -8.44
C LYS A 318 23.19 -11.60 -8.69
N LYS A 319 22.58 -11.88 -9.83
CA LYS A 319 22.28 -13.23 -10.31
C LYS A 319 22.59 -13.35 -11.78
#